data_AF-A0A356QP89-F1
#
_entry.id   AF-A0A356QP89-F1
#
_cell.length_a   1.000
_cell.length_b   1.000
_cell.length_c   1.000
_cell.angle_alpha   90.00
_cell.angle_beta   90.00
_cell.angle_gamma   90.00
#
_symmetry.space_group_name_H-M   'P 1'
#
loop_
_entity.id
_entity.type
_entity.pdbx_description
1 polymer ?
#
loop_
_entity_poly.entity_id
_entity_poly.type
_entity_poly.pdbx_seq_one_letter_code
_entity_poly.pdbx_strand_id
1 'polypeptide(L)'
;MTHLFNRVFLILVVTGYTLVFSPETKGSEETVQPVAEEQSKMATSTPAKPVVTKKPVLIPGTGVLIKNGIDTFEDENWKWYHRHPKSSREQDKRTRSPLGKSNNGLWFEGPKRGTPDVVKRVELPAPGLAGSDHGLLIATLRAGIPGRTTYRMMQDDLIFNMSKAAGRGLSAADNPSVVTRVYLPPFAQWERRDGASFGFRCGCTTHAIITGKEHPDRGDFGVEEYWPGMFICFVPGDGKEKSDSAYLRVRGDRRGRGMRGPTISETELGWWTLGISFSRDGKVHYFASQGVDDLTMDDHLTTQNPYGYRTEWVKTFFYNVCSQDDGKTWSTPWVIDDPKTFFVRRQNVARSSRKSQR
;
A
#
# COMPACT_ATOMS: atom_id res chain seq x y z
N MET A 1 16.57 15.83 -59.68
CA MET A 1 17.15 15.47 -58.37
C MET A 1 16.01 14.95 -57.51
N THR A 2 15.75 13.64 -57.60
CA THR A 2 16.04 12.62 -56.56
C THR A 2 15.09 12.77 -55.37
N HIS A 3 13.98 12.02 -55.37
CA HIS A 3 13.78 10.76 -54.62
C HIS A 3 13.05 11.04 -53.29
N LEU A 4 12.14 10.23 -52.72
CA LEU A 4 11.53 8.94 -53.03
C LEU A 4 10.61 8.61 -51.81
N PHE A 5 9.35 8.20 -52.04
CA PHE A 5 8.57 7.18 -51.30
C PHE A 5 8.22 7.43 -49.80
N ASN A 6 7.19 6.86 -49.16
CA ASN A 6 6.38 5.64 -49.35
C ASN A 6 5.06 5.84 -48.56
N ARG A 7 3.85 5.76 -49.15
CA ARG A 7 2.99 4.57 -49.38
C ARG A 7 2.74 3.64 -48.18
N VAL A 8 1.46 3.65 -47.82
CA VAL A 8 0.63 2.66 -47.09
C VAL A 8 0.68 1.28 -47.78
N PHE A 9 0.58 0.21 -46.97
CA PHE A 9 0.10 -1.18 -47.16
C PHE A 9 0.81 -2.03 -46.09
N LEU A 10 0.36 -3.15 -45.52
CA LEU A 10 -0.89 -3.91 -45.44
C LEU A 10 -0.55 -5.09 -44.50
N ILE A 11 -1.58 -5.54 -43.79
CA ILE A 11 -1.79 -6.82 -43.11
C ILE A 11 -1.01 -8.00 -43.72
N LEU A 12 -0.41 -8.83 -42.87
CA LEU A 12 -0.02 -10.20 -43.21
C LEU A 12 -0.48 -11.16 -42.12
N VAL A 13 -1.56 -11.87 -42.44
CA VAL A 13 -2.04 -13.09 -41.79
C VAL A 13 -1.24 -14.25 -42.38
N VAL A 14 -0.65 -15.09 -41.53
CA VAL A 14 -0.08 -16.37 -41.97
C VAL A 14 -0.89 -17.51 -41.35
N THR A 15 -1.64 -18.18 -42.22
CA THR A 15 -2.34 -19.45 -41.99
C THR A 15 -1.41 -20.64 -42.21
N GLY A 16 -1.52 -21.63 -41.30
CA GLY A 16 -1.70 -23.05 -41.60
C GLY A 16 -0.54 -23.84 -42.24
N TYR A 17 -0.05 -24.85 -41.52
CA TYR A 17 0.33 -26.14 -42.11
C TYR A 17 -0.13 -27.29 -41.22
N THR A 18 -0.99 -28.13 -41.79
CA THR A 18 -1.35 -29.46 -41.31
C THR A 18 -0.48 -30.46 -42.07
N LEU A 19 0.14 -31.41 -41.38
CA LEU A 19 0.71 -32.60 -42.02
C LEU A 19 0.13 -33.83 -41.32
N VAL A 20 -0.72 -34.54 -42.07
CA VAL A 20 -1.17 -35.90 -41.82
C VAL A 20 -0.26 -36.81 -42.62
N PHE A 21 0.37 -37.79 -41.98
CA PHE A 21 0.81 -39.03 -42.62
C PHE A 21 0.67 -40.20 -41.64
N SER A 22 -0.03 -41.23 -42.10
CA SER A 22 -0.14 -42.63 -41.63
C SER A 22 -0.15 -43.48 -42.93
N PRO A 23 -0.08 -44.84 -42.96
CA PRO A 23 0.00 -45.85 -41.88
C PRO A 23 0.97 -47.03 -42.19
N GLU A 24 1.03 -48.04 -41.30
CA GLU A 24 1.05 -49.52 -41.55
C GLU A 24 1.56 -50.25 -40.26
N THR A 25 0.74 -50.98 -39.47
CA THR A 25 0.36 -52.43 -39.51
C THR A 25 1.55 -53.41 -39.48
N LYS A 26 1.65 -54.49 -38.69
CA LYS A 26 0.69 -55.51 -38.19
C LYS A 26 1.38 -56.32 -37.07
N GLY A 27 0.69 -56.69 -35.99
CA GLY A 27 0.18 -58.06 -35.74
C GLY A 27 0.74 -58.58 -34.39
N SER A 28 0.20 -59.57 -33.66
CA SER A 28 -1.13 -60.19 -33.46
C SER A 28 -0.84 -61.45 -32.62
N GLU A 29 -1.54 -61.65 -31.50
CA GLU A 29 -1.89 -62.95 -30.83
C GLU A 29 -2.44 -62.59 -29.43
N GLU A 30 -3.75 -62.68 -29.15
CA GLU A 30 -4.55 -63.86 -28.75
C GLU A 30 -4.03 -64.59 -27.49
N THR A 31 -4.77 -65.03 -26.46
CA THR A 31 -6.13 -64.82 -25.90
C THR A 31 -6.13 -65.52 -24.51
N VAL A 32 -7.11 -65.18 -23.66
CA VAL A 32 -7.73 -65.96 -22.55
C VAL A 32 -7.24 -65.72 -21.11
N GLN A 33 -8.21 -65.33 -20.27
CA GLN A 33 -8.19 -65.07 -18.82
C GLN A 33 -8.12 -66.37 -17.98
N PRO A 34 -7.87 -66.27 -16.65
CA PRO A 34 -9.01 -66.28 -15.74
C PRO A 34 -8.90 -65.42 -14.46
N VAL A 35 -10.06 -64.92 -14.04
CA VAL A 35 -10.62 -64.87 -12.67
C VAL A 35 -9.88 -64.09 -11.56
N ALA A 36 -10.48 -62.92 -11.26
CA ALA A 36 -10.73 -62.26 -9.98
C ALA A 36 -9.89 -62.61 -8.73
N GLU A 37 -9.20 -61.58 -8.22
CA GLU A 37 -9.09 -61.36 -6.78
C GLU A 37 -9.23 -59.85 -6.48
N GLU A 38 -10.25 -59.52 -5.71
CA GLU A 38 -10.67 -58.18 -5.33
C GLU A 38 -9.74 -57.66 -4.23
N GLN A 39 -8.84 -56.72 -4.55
CA GLN A 39 -8.11 -55.94 -3.55
C GLN A 39 -8.45 -54.45 -3.67
N SER A 40 -9.34 -54.05 -2.77
CA SER A 40 -9.62 -52.68 -2.34
C SER A 40 -8.34 -51.84 -2.24
N LYS A 41 -8.11 -50.97 -3.24
CA LYS A 41 -7.21 -49.82 -3.09
C LYS A 41 -8.01 -48.69 -2.45
N MET A 42 -7.94 -48.61 -1.12
CA MET A 42 -8.30 -47.40 -0.39
C MET A 42 -7.45 -46.24 -0.91
N ALA A 43 -8.11 -45.29 -1.59
CA ALA A 43 -7.55 -44.00 -1.90
C ALA A 43 -7.23 -43.29 -0.58
N THR A 44 -5.96 -43.10 -0.28
CA THR A 44 -5.49 -42.24 0.80
C THR A 44 -5.88 -40.80 0.46
N SER A 45 -6.99 -40.34 1.04
CA SER A 45 -7.38 -38.92 1.03
C SER A 45 -6.34 -38.13 1.81
N THR A 46 -5.62 -37.24 1.14
CA THR A 46 -4.80 -36.21 1.79
C THR A 46 -5.68 -35.45 2.79
N PRO A 47 -5.30 -35.34 4.08
CA PRO A 47 -6.12 -34.63 5.04
C PRO A 47 -6.17 -33.15 4.64
N ALA A 48 -7.39 -32.65 4.43
CA ALA A 48 -7.64 -31.23 4.21
C ALA A 48 -7.01 -30.44 5.37
N LYS A 49 -6.14 -29.47 5.04
CA LYS A 49 -5.58 -28.56 6.05
C LYS A 49 -6.75 -27.96 6.83
N PRO A 50 -6.72 -27.98 8.17
CA PRO A 50 -7.79 -27.38 8.96
C PRO A 50 -7.95 -25.92 8.54
N VAL A 51 -9.18 -25.54 8.18
CA VAL A 51 -9.53 -24.15 7.88
C VAL A 51 -9.36 -23.38 9.19
N VAL A 52 -8.21 -22.71 9.33
CA VAL A 52 -7.97 -21.80 10.44
C VAL A 52 -8.89 -20.62 10.24
N THR A 53 -10.02 -20.61 10.93
CA THR A 53 -10.91 -19.45 11.01
C THR A 53 -10.13 -18.31 11.65
N LYS A 54 -9.71 -17.33 10.85
CA LYS A 54 -9.10 -16.10 11.34
C LYS A 54 -10.11 -15.46 12.30
N LYS A 55 -9.67 -15.12 13.52
CA LYS A 55 -10.51 -14.32 14.43
C LYS A 55 -10.87 -13.02 13.72
N PRO A 56 -12.17 -12.64 13.67
CA PRO A 56 -12.57 -11.43 12.96
C PRO A 56 -11.91 -10.23 13.61
N VAL A 57 -11.33 -9.37 12.77
CA VAL A 57 -10.78 -8.08 13.19
C VAL A 57 -11.57 -6.96 12.51
N LEU A 58 -11.31 -5.71 12.89
CA LEU A 58 -11.97 -4.58 12.26
C LEU A 58 -11.53 -4.47 10.79
N ILE A 59 -12.46 -4.58 9.86
CA ILE A 59 -12.19 -4.41 8.43
C ILE A 59 -12.12 -2.90 8.11
N PRO A 60 -11.04 -2.39 7.49
CA PRO A 60 -10.97 -1.00 7.05
C PRO A 60 -12.14 -0.62 6.14
N GLY A 61 -12.67 0.59 6.29
CA GLY A 61 -13.89 1.01 5.56
C GLY A 61 -15.18 0.80 6.35
N THR A 62 -15.13 0.04 7.46
CA THR A 62 -16.28 -0.16 8.34
C THR A 62 -16.59 1.09 9.16
N GLY A 63 -17.87 1.44 9.26
CA GLY A 63 -18.37 2.47 10.17
C GLY A 63 -18.82 3.73 9.45
N VAL A 64 -18.56 4.88 10.08
CA VAL A 64 -18.98 6.19 9.57
C VAL A 64 -17.78 6.88 8.95
N LEU A 65 -17.93 7.36 7.71
CA LEU A 65 -16.95 8.23 7.07
C LEU A 65 -16.84 9.54 7.86
N ILE A 66 -15.62 9.93 8.24
CA ILE A 66 -15.41 11.18 8.96
C ILE A 66 -15.56 12.37 8.01
N LYS A 67 -16.22 13.44 8.48
CA LYS A 67 -16.30 14.71 7.74
C LYS A 67 -14.89 15.22 7.45
N ASN A 68 -14.62 15.62 6.21
CA ASN A 68 -13.29 16.03 5.72
C ASN A 68 -12.20 14.95 5.83
N GLY A 69 -12.55 13.68 5.98
CA GLY A 69 -11.59 12.56 5.94
C GLY A 69 -11.53 11.84 4.61
N ILE A 70 -11.90 12.52 3.54
CA ILE A 70 -11.92 12.02 2.17
C ILE A 70 -11.36 13.09 1.24
N ASP A 71 -10.62 12.67 0.22
CA ASP A 71 -10.32 13.50 -0.95
C ASP A 71 -10.49 12.63 -2.19
N THR A 72 -11.55 12.84 -2.97
CA THR A 72 -11.81 12.06 -4.20
C THR A 72 -11.04 12.58 -5.40
N PHE A 73 -10.36 13.73 -5.27
CA PHE A 73 -9.67 14.42 -6.37
C PHE A 73 -10.55 14.85 -7.56
N GLU A 74 -11.87 14.68 -7.48
CA GLU A 74 -12.77 15.05 -8.58
C GLU A 74 -12.93 16.55 -8.81
N ASP A 75 -12.69 17.39 -7.78
CA ASP A 75 -12.74 18.85 -7.93
C ASP A 75 -11.68 19.32 -8.94
N GLU A 76 -12.12 19.85 -10.07
CA GLU A 76 -11.27 20.39 -11.13
C GLU A 76 -10.35 21.52 -10.65
N ASN A 77 -10.73 22.21 -9.56
CA ASN A 77 -9.91 23.26 -8.96
C ASN A 77 -8.86 22.72 -7.98
N TRP A 78 -8.79 21.41 -7.76
CA TRP A 78 -7.80 20.79 -6.88
C TRP A 78 -6.40 21.15 -7.35
N LYS A 79 -5.59 21.67 -6.44
CA LYS A 79 -4.21 22.07 -6.73
C LYS A 79 -3.32 21.93 -5.52
N TRP A 80 -2.06 21.61 -5.81
CA TRP A 80 -0.98 21.62 -4.85
C TRP A 80 -0.17 22.90 -4.94
N TYR A 81 0.10 23.51 -3.79
CA TYR A 81 0.98 24.67 -3.68
C TYR A 81 2.31 24.22 -3.08
N HIS A 82 3.32 24.10 -3.93
CA HIS A 82 4.69 23.93 -3.48
C HIS A 82 5.17 25.15 -2.68
N ARG A 83 5.96 24.91 -1.65
CA ARG A 83 6.65 25.94 -0.86
C ARG A 83 8.12 25.55 -0.71
N HIS A 84 8.90 25.79 -1.76
CA HIS A 84 10.31 25.47 -1.76
C HIS A 84 11.15 26.52 -1.02
N PRO A 85 12.31 26.12 -0.46
CA PRO A 85 12.86 24.75 -0.41
C PRO A 85 12.08 23.82 0.54
N LYS A 86 11.95 22.53 0.16
CA LYS A 86 11.25 21.51 0.98
C LYS A 86 11.99 21.17 2.28
N SER A 87 11.26 20.70 3.28
CA SER A 87 11.82 20.29 4.57
C SER A 87 12.72 19.06 4.45
N SER A 88 13.74 18.94 5.31
CA SER A 88 14.64 17.76 5.35
C SER A 88 15.15 17.45 6.75
N ARG A 89 14.32 17.71 7.77
CA ARG A 89 14.69 17.59 9.19
C ARG A 89 15.25 16.22 9.57
N GLU A 90 14.80 15.15 8.94
CA GLU A 90 15.35 13.81 9.18
C GLU A 90 16.83 13.73 8.77
N GLN A 91 17.19 14.36 7.65
CA GLN A 91 18.53 14.32 7.05
C GLN A 91 19.48 15.36 7.67
N ASP A 92 19.03 16.60 7.87
CA ASP A 92 19.90 17.72 8.25
C ASP A 92 19.39 18.56 9.43
N LYS A 93 18.36 18.09 10.14
CA LYS A 93 17.71 18.77 11.27
C LYS A 93 17.04 20.10 10.93
N ARG A 94 16.87 20.44 9.65
CA ARG A 94 16.18 21.67 9.24
C ARG A 94 14.73 21.41 8.85
N THR A 95 13.82 22.00 9.63
CA THR A 95 12.44 22.19 9.19
C THR A 95 12.38 23.46 8.36
N ARG A 96 11.91 23.39 7.11
CA ARG A 96 11.78 24.57 6.25
C ARG A 96 10.31 24.94 6.14
N SER A 97 10.00 26.17 6.53
CA SER A 97 8.64 26.72 6.52
C SER A 97 8.57 27.94 5.59
N PRO A 98 7.41 28.24 4.99
CA PRO A 98 6.14 27.50 5.08
C PRO A 98 6.18 26.14 4.36
N LEU A 99 5.36 25.19 4.79
CA LEU A 99 5.22 23.87 4.17
C LEU A 99 4.27 23.90 2.96
N GLY A 100 4.51 23.03 1.97
CA GLY A 100 3.57 22.79 0.86
C GLY A 100 2.21 22.27 1.34
N LYS A 101 1.15 22.57 0.59
CA LYS A 101 -0.23 22.17 0.92
C LYS A 101 -1.17 22.16 -0.29
N SER A 102 -2.24 21.38 -0.20
CA SER A 102 -3.35 21.46 -1.16
C SER A 102 -4.25 22.69 -0.92
N ASN A 103 -4.99 23.14 -1.93
CA ASN A 103 -5.96 24.23 -1.82
C ASN A 103 -7.14 23.91 -0.89
N ASN A 104 -7.64 22.67 -0.90
CA ASN A 104 -8.64 22.19 0.05
C ASN A 104 -8.05 22.02 1.48
N GLY A 105 -6.72 22.07 1.60
CA GLY A 105 -5.94 21.95 2.84
C GLY A 105 -6.06 20.59 3.54
N LEU A 106 -6.48 19.56 2.80
CA LEU A 106 -6.48 18.17 3.25
C LEU A 106 -5.09 17.55 3.17
N TRP A 107 -4.19 18.07 2.34
CA TRP A 107 -2.83 17.55 2.20
C TRP A 107 -1.79 18.60 2.58
N PHE A 108 -0.68 18.14 3.16
CA PHE A 108 0.46 18.98 3.47
C PHE A 108 1.78 18.21 3.40
N GLU A 109 2.85 18.96 3.20
CA GLU A 109 4.21 18.46 3.08
C GLU A 109 4.71 17.88 4.41
N GLY A 110 5.49 16.80 4.32
CA GLY A 110 6.16 16.21 5.48
C GLY A 110 7.16 17.16 6.14
N PRO A 111 6.95 17.56 7.41
CA PRO A 111 7.92 18.41 8.11
C PRO A 111 9.26 17.68 8.36
N LYS A 112 9.29 16.35 8.29
CA LYS A 112 10.51 15.56 8.46
C LYS A 112 11.31 15.41 7.17
N ARG A 113 10.65 15.21 6.04
CA ARG A 113 11.30 14.70 4.82
C ARG A 113 10.94 15.43 3.54
N GLY A 114 10.05 16.42 3.59
CA GLY A 114 9.68 17.21 2.44
C GLY A 114 8.53 16.61 1.63
N THR A 115 8.28 17.21 0.48
CA THR A 115 7.17 16.88 -0.44
C THR A 115 7.72 16.24 -1.71
N PRO A 116 6.97 15.33 -2.35
CA PRO A 116 7.29 14.88 -3.71
C PRO A 116 7.41 16.08 -4.66
N ASP A 117 8.28 15.96 -5.67
CA ASP A 117 8.48 17.00 -6.68
C ASP A 117 7.27 17.14 -7.60
N VAL A 118 6.53 16.06 -7.82
CA VAL A 118 5.24 16.03 -8.50
C VAL A 118 4.17 15.67 -7.49
N VAL A 119 3.18 16.55 -7.35
CA VAL A 119 1.91 16.29 -6.64
C VAL A 119 0.82 16.90 -7.51
N LYS A 120 0.17 16.08 -8.33
CA LYS A 120 -0.66 16.57 -9.44
C LYS A 120 -1.93 15.75 -9.61
N ARG A 121 -3.08 16.41 -9.70
CA ARG A 121 -4.34 15.80 -10.14
C ARG A 121 -4.20 15.34 -11.58
N VAL A 122 -4.56 14.09 -11.85
CA VAL A 122 -4.47 13.46 -13.18
C VAL A 122 -5.73 12.65 -13.45
N GLU A 123 -6.05 12.40 -14.71
CA GLU A 123 -7.01 11.36 -15.07
C GLU A 123 -6.50 10.00 -14.59
N LEU A 124 -7.41 9.10 -14.24
CA LEU A 124 -7.03 7.76 -13.82
C LEU A 124 -6.33 7.00 -14.97
N PRO A 125 -5.23 6.28 -14.68
CA PRO A 125 -4.49 5.53 -15.70
C PRO A 125 -5.22 4.27 -16.19
N ALA A 126 -6.23 3.82 -15.47
CA ALA A 126 -7.11 2.70 -15.78
C ALA A 126 -8.46 2.90 -15.06
N PRO A 127 -9.56 2.28 -15.51
CA PRO A 127 -10.85 2.36 -14.84
C PRO A 127 -10.73 2.06 -13.33
N GLY A 128 -11.16 3.02 -12.51
CA GLY A 128 -11.08 2.94 -11.05
C GLY A 128 -12.42 2.59 -10.41
N LEU A 129 -12.69 3.18 -9.25
CA LEU A 129 -14.00 3.12 -8.62
C LEU A 129 -15.07 3.76 -9.52
N ALA A 130 -16.30 3.25 -9.46
CA ALA A 130 -17.41 3.84 -10.21
C ALA A 130 -17.63 5.31 -9.81
N GLY A 131 -17.59 6.21 -10.80
CA GLY A 131 -17.69 7.66 -10.59
C GLY A 131 -16.38 8.33 -10.12
N SER A 132 -15.25 7.62 -10.17
CA SER A 132 -13.91 8.17 -10.00
C SER A 132 -13.22 8.25 -11.36
N ASP A 133 -12.91 9.47 -11.78
CA ASP A 133 -12.24 9.78 -13.05
C ASP A 133 -10.87 10.41 -12.83
N HIS A 134 -10.58 10.89 -11.62
CA HIS A 134 -9.34 11.57 -11.30
C HIS A 134 -8.67 11.03 -10.04
N GLY A 135 -7.34 11.02 -10.08
CA GLY A 135 -6.51 10.63 -8.95
C GLY A 135 -5.40 11.64 -8.72
N LEU A 136 -4.51 11.31 -7.79
CA LEU A 136 -3.35 12.11 -7.49
C LEU A 136 -2.07 11.37 -7.87
N LEU A 137 -1.35 11.90 -8.86
CA LEU A 137 -0.01 11.47 -9.21
C LEU A 137 1.00 12.06 -8.22
N ILE A 138 1.83 11.18 -7.65
CA ILE A 138 2.99 11.55 -6.86
C ILE A 138 4.26 10.86 -7.37
N ALA A 139 5.30 11.67 -7.57
CA ALA A 139 6.62 11.21 -7.99
C ALA A 139 7.70 12.19 -7.50
N THR A 140 8.93 11.72 -7.35
CA THR A 140 10.05 12.54 -6.93
C THR A 140 11.32 12.18 -7.69
N LEU A 141 12.10 13.20 -8.04
CA LEU A 141 13.42 13.07 -8.68
C LEU A 141 14.53 13.41 -7.68
N ARG A 142 14.27 14.39 -6.80
CA ARG A 142 15.24 14.96 -5.86
C ARG A 142 14.69 14.90 -4.45
N ALA A 143 14.68 13.73 -3.83
CA ALA A 143 14.28 13.59 -2.44
C ALA A 143 15.40 14.02 -1.46
N GLY A 144 15.11 14.08 -0.16
CA GLY A 144 16.16 14.38 0.84
C GLY A 144 16.49 15.87 0.96
N ILE A 145 17.78 16.22 0.93
CA ILE A 145 18.22 17.61 1.21
C ILE A 145 18.10 18.46 -0.07
N PRO A 146 17.33 19.56 -0.07
CA PRO A 146 17.20 20.43 -1.24
C PRO A 146 18.56 20.88 -1.80
N GLY A 147 18.73 20.74 -3.12
CA GLY A 147 19.93 21.15 -3.83
C GLY A 147 21.12 20.19 -3.67
N ARG A 148 20.92 19.00 -3.10
CA ARG A 148 21.96 17.97 -2.94
C ARG A 148 21.44 16.60 -3.30
N THR A 149 22.17 15.89 -4.15
CA THR A 149 21.97 14.46 -4.39
C THR A 149 22.71 13.65 -3.34
N THR A 150 22.06 12.64 -2.77
CA THR A 150 22.65 11.80 -1.74
C THR A 150 23.09 10.42 -2.24
N TYR A 151 22.67 10.01 -3.43
CA TYR A 151 22.97 8.71 -4.05
C TYR A 151 22.55 7.51 -3.17
N ARG A 152 21.62 7.74 -2.26
CA ARG A 152 21.07 6.75 -1.33
C ARG A 152 19.56 6.86 -1.38
N MET A 153 18.88 5.77 -1.03
CA MET A 153 17.42 5.83 -0.94
C MET A 153 16.99 6.93 0.03
N MET A 154 16.28 7.91 -0.53
CA MET A 154 15.57 8.97 0.17
C MET A 154 14.08 8.82 -0.07
N GLN A 155 13.30 9.51 0.75
CA GLN A 155 11.84 9.48 0.64
C GLN A 155 11.29 10.87 0.92
N ASP A 156 10.22 11.23 0.21
CA ASP A 156 9.39 12.39 0.51
C ASP A 156 8.06 11.92 1.12
N ASP A 157 7.40 12.80 1.90
CA ASP A 157 6.13 12.50 2.54
C ASP A 157 5.00 13.41 2.02
N LEU A 158 3.88 12.81 1.62
CA LEU A 158 2.62 13.53 1.39
C LEU A 158 1.63 13.14 2.49
N ILE A 159 1.29 14.09 3.37
CA ILE A 159 0.53 13.80 4.60
C ILE A 159 -0.90 14.30 4.49
N PHE A 160 -1.86 13.44 4.81
CA PHE A 160 -3.26 13.81 4.97
C PHE A 160 -3.51 14.42 6.35
N ASN A 161 -4.14 15.58 6.34
CA ASN A 161 -4.43 16.38 7.50
C ASN A 161 -5.73 15.94 8.18
N MET A 162 -5.67 14.86 8.95
CA MET A 162 -6.83 14.44 9.74
C MET A 162 -7.19 15.43 10.86
N SER A 163 -6.37 16.43 11.19
CA SER A 163 -6.76 17.46 12.16
C SER A 163 -7.93 18.32 11.67
N LYS A 164 -8.08 18.49 10.35
CA LYS A 164 -9.25 19.14 9.75
C LYS A 164 -10.55 18.33 9.93
N ALA A 165 -10.41 17.03 10.13
CA ALA A 165 -11.53 16.10 10.30
C ALA A 165 -11.83 15.80 11.78
N ALA A 166 -10.79 15.62 12.60
CA ALA A 166 -10.86 15.10 13.97
C ALA A 166 -10.13 15.96 15.02
N GLY A 167 -9.71 17.19 14.69
CA GLY A 167 -8.99 18.07 15.60
C GLY A 167 -7.66 17.49 16.07
N ARG A 168 -7.63 16.87 17.26
CA ARG A 168 -6.43 16.23 17.81
C ARG A 168 -6.15 14.84 17.21
N GLY A 169 -7.00 14.31 16.33
CA GLY A 169 -6.90 12.95 15.79
C GLY A 169 -7.98 12.03 16.38
N LEU A 170 -8.02 10.78 15.91
CA LEU A 170 -9.00 9.78 16.33
C LEU A 170 -8.42 8.89 17.42
N SER A 171 -9.19 8.66 18.49
CA SER A 171 -8.77 7.71 19.53
C SER A 171 -8.92 6.28 19.00
N ALA A 172 -7.98 5.40 19.32
CA ALA A 172 -8.08 3.97 18.99
C ALA A 172 -9.36 3.33 19.57
N ALA A 173 -9.90 3.87 20.67
CA ALA A 173 -11.16 3.40 21.24
C ALA A 173 -12.40 3.69 20.35
N ASP A 174 -12.28 4.58 19.36
CA ASP A 174 -13.28 4.82 18.31
C ASP A 174 -13.05 3.97 17.06
N ASN A 175 -12.14 2.99 17.13
CA ASN A 175 -11.89 2.04 16.06
C ASN A 175 -11.66 2.72 14.69
N PRO A 176 -10.69 3.64 14.56
CA PRO A 176 -10.46 4.32 13.30
C PRO A 176 -9.94 3.34 12.24
N SER A 177 -10.22 3.66 10.97
CA SER A 177 -9.59 2.98 9.84
C SER A 177 -9.41 3.92 8.67
N VAL A 178 -8.45 3.58 7.79
CA VAL A 178 -8.17 4.32 6.56
C VAL A 178 -8.10 3.32 5.42
N VAL A 179 -8.69 3.68 4.28
CA VAL A 179 -8.65 2.94 3.02
C VAL A 179 -8.15 3.86 1.92
N THR A 180 -7.36 3.34 0.98
CA THR A 180 -6.94 4.05 -0.23
C THR A 180 -6.82 3.07 -1.37
N ARG A 181 -6.97 3.57 -2.60
CA ARG A 181 -6.60 2.84 -3.81
C ARG A 181 -5.27 3.37 -4.32
N VAL A 182 -4.41 2.48 -4.79
CA VAL A 182 -3.12 2.83 -5.41
C VAL A 182 -2.98 2.06 -6.71
N TYR A 183 -2.62 2.76 -7.78
CA TYR A 183 -2.33 2.16 -9.06
C TYR A 183 -0.85 1.77 -9.11
N LEU A 184 -0.59 0.49 -9.36
CA LEU A 184 0.72 -0.06 -9.63
C LEU A 184 0.93 -0.04 -11.16
N PRO A 185 1.77 0.85 -11.69
CA PRO A 185 2.02 0.90 -13.13
C PRO A 185 2.80 -0.35 -13.59
N PRO A 186 2.85 -0.63 -14.91
CA PRO A 186 3.73 -1.66 -15.47
C PRO A 186 5.16 -1.56 -14.93
N PHE A 187 5.84 -2.69 -14.66
CA PHE A 187 7.18 -2.67 -14.06
C PHE A 187 8.23 -1.91 -14.89
N ALA A 188 8.01 -1.77 -16.19
CA ALA A 188 8.83 -0.93 -17.07
C ALA A 188 8.87 0.56 -16.67
N GLN A 189 7.87 1.05 -15.92
CA GLN A 189 7.80 2.42 -15.42
C GLN A 189 8.37 2.58 -14.01
N TRP A 190 8.79 1.50 -13.36
CA TRP A 190 9.29 1.56 -12.00
C TRP A 190 10.74 2.04 -11.97
N GLU A 191 11.07 2.79 -10.92
CA GLU A 191 12.47 3.05 -10.59
C GLU A 191 13.21 1.72 -10.46
N ARG A 192 14.32 1.55 -11.18
CA ARG A 192 15.14 0.32 -11.19
C ARG A 192 16.01 0.18 -9.93
N ARG A 193 15.39 0.29 -8.76
CA ARG A 193 16.01 0.18 -7.45
C ARG A 193 15.31 -0.89 -6.62
N ASP A 194 16.10 -1.78 -6.03
CA ASP A 194 15.60 -2.76 -5.08
C ASP A 194 15.14 -2.10 -3.76
N GLY A 195 14.06 -2.61 -3.19
CA GLY A 195 13.54 -2.24 -1.89
C GLY A 195 12.31 -1.34 -1.95
N ALA A 196 12.07 -0.58 -0.87
CA ALA A 196 10.86 0.24 -0.74
C ALA A 196 10.74 1.26 -1.89
N SER A 197 9.60 1.30 -2.57
CA SER A 197 9.29 2.28 -3.62
C SER A 197 8.13 3.20 -3.19
N PHE A 198 7.10 2.63 -2.56
CA PHE A 198 5.96 3.37 -2.00
C PHE A 198 5.63 2.92 -0.59
N GLY A 199 5.18 3.83 0.26
CA GLY A 199 4.67 3.51 1.60
C GLY A 199 3.29 4.09 1.84
N PHE A 200 2.40 3.32 2.47
CA PHE A 200 1.13 3.76 3.00
C PHE A 200 1.11 3.56 4.52
N ARG A 201 0.99 4.66 5.27
CA ARG A 201 1.28 4.68 6.70
C ARG A 201 0.35 5.60 7.47
N CYS A 202 0.27 5.37 8.77
CA CYS A 202 -0.44 6.25 9.70
C CYS A 202 0.55 6.88 10.69
N GLY A 203 0.34 8.16 11.05
CA GLY A 203 1.00 8.79 12.18
C GLY A 203 0.20 8.50 13.45
N CYS A 204 0.82 7.83 14.42
CA CYS A 204 0.18 7.40 15.65
C CYS A 204 0.92 7.91 16.87
N THR A 205 0.21 8.01 18.00
CA THR A 205 0.84 8.27 19.29
C THR A 205 0.44 7.24 20.34
N THR A 206 1.36 6.96 21.25
CA THR A 206 1.20 6.15 22.45
C THR A 206 1.92 6.85 23.61
N HIS A 207 1.66 6.45 24.84
CA HIS A 207 2.66 6.62 25.88
C HIS A 207 3.61 5.42 25.94
N ALA A 208 4.90 5.68 26.09
CA ALA A 208 5.94 4.65 26.20
C ALA A 208 7.14 5.19 27.00
N ILE A 209 8.03 4.29 27.39
CA ILE A 209 9.37 4.65 27.87
C ILE A 209 10.21 4.95 26.61
N ILE A 210 10.68 6.19 26.48
CA ILE A 210 11.40 6.69 25.31
C ILE A 210 12.89 6.74 25.64
N THR A 211 13.67 5.89 24.98
CA THR A 211 15.13 5.84 25.14
C THR A 211 15.81 6.62 24.01
N GLY A 212 16.75 7.50 24.35
CA GLY A 212 17.55 8.22 23.35
C GLY A 212 18.66 7.35 22.77
N LYS A 213 19.21 7.74 21.60
CA LYS A 213 20.39 7.07 21.01
C LYS A 213 21.63 7.16 21.91
N GLU A 214 21.74 8.24 22.67
CA GLU A 214 22.87 8.50 23.57
C GLU A 214 22.74 7.77 24.90
N HIS A 215 21.51 7.40 25.30
CA HIS A 215 21.21 6.70 26.55
C HIS A 215 20.17 5.59 26.33
N PRO A 216 20.55 4.46 25.70
CA PRO A 216 19.63 3.34 25.44
C PRO A 216 19.11 2.68 26.73
N ASP A 217 19.84 2.81 27.83
CA ASP A 217 19.54 2.15 29.11
C ASP A 217 18.71 3.02 30.08
N ARG A 218 18.45 4.29 29.72
CA ARG A 218 17.66 5.23 30.51
C ARG A 218 16.62 5.89 29.62
N GLY A 219 15.36 5.52 29.81
CA GLY A 219 14.25 6.12 29.09
C GLY A 219 13.30 6.87 30.02
N ASP A 220 12.71 7.93 29.50
CA ASP A 220 11.69 8.73 30.18
C ASP A 220 10.31 8.32 29.68
N PHE A 221 9.34 8.26 30.60
CA PHE A 221 7.95 8.04 30.21
C PHE A 221 7.38 9.29 29.55
N GLY A 222 6.86 9.14 28.33
CA GLY A 222 6.31 10.27 27.57
C GLY A 222 5.45 9.84 26.39
N VAL A 223 4.99 10.83 25.64
CA VAL A 223 4.25 10.61 24.38
C VAL A 223 5.24 10.28 23.27
N GLU A 224 5.14 9.07 22.73
CA GLU A 224 5.94 8.62 21.59
C GLU A 224 5.12 8.68 20.31
N GLU A 225 5.72 9.26 19.26
CA GLU A 225 5.17 9.26 17.91
C GLU A 225 5.79 8.12 17.09
N TYR A 226 4.96 7.29 16.48
CA TYR A 226 5.42 6.19 15.63
C TYR A 226 4.52 6.03 14.41
N TRP A 227 5.04 5.33 13.40
CA TRP A 227 4.43 5.30 12.08
C TRP A 227 4.24 3.87 11.55
N PRO A 228 3.19 3.16 12.00
CA PRO A 228 2.79 1.88 11.44
C PRO A 228 2.38 2.03 9.97
N GLY A 229 2.47 0.94 9.22
CA GLY A 229 2.06 0.94 7.82
C GLY A 229 2.68 -0.19 7.01
N MET A 230 2.54 -0.09 5.70
CA MET A 230 3.09 -1.04 4.74
C MET A 230 3.85 -0.33 3.64
N PHE A 231 4.79 -1.05 3.02
CA PHE A 231 5.51 -0.61 1.84
C PHE A 231 5.24 -1.55 0.69
N ILE A 232 5.13 -1.01 -0.52
CA ILE A 232 5.33 -1.75 -1.76
C ILE A 232 6.83 -1.70 -2.03
N CYS A 233 7.45 -2.87 -2.06
CA CYS A 233 8.87 -3.05 -2.31
C CYS A 233 9.07 -3.65 -3.70
N PHE A 234 9.93 -3.04 -4.51
CA PHE A 234 10.31 -3.56 -5.82
C PHE A 234 11.48 -4.51 -5.71
N VAL A 235 11.48 -5.55 -6.54
CA VAL A 235 12.60 -6.47 -6.74
C VAL A 235 12.87 -6.49 -8.24
N PRO A 236 13.87 -5.74 -8.73
CA PRO A 236 14.22 -5.77 -10.14
C PRO A 236 14.70 -7.17 -10.51
N GLY A 237 14.20 -7.66 -11.63
CA GLY A 237 14.71 -8.81 -12.34
C GLY A 237 16.14 -8.60 -12.85
N ASP A 238 16.77 -9.70 -13.26
CA ASP A 238 18.16 -9.72 -13.73
C ASP A 238 18.28 -9.59 -15.27
N GLY A 239 17.16 -9.39 -15.96
CA GLY A 239 17.10 -9.37 -17.42
C GLY A 239 17.30 -10.74 -18.06
N LYS A 240 17.27 -11.82 -17.26
CA LYS A 240 17.44 -13.22 -17.69
C LYS A 240 16.29 -14.06 -17.16
N GLU A 241 16.53 -14.83 -16.10
CA GLU A 241 15.59 -15.81 -15.56
C GLU A 241 14.68 -15.20 -14.49
N LYS A 242 15.16 -14.18 -13.77
CA LYS A 242 14.38 -13.52 -12.72
C LYS A 242 13.60 -12.38 -13.34
N SER A 243 12.28 -12.56 -13.41
CA SER A 243 11.35 -11.49 -13.76
C SER A 243 11.29 -10.42 -12.68
N ASP A 244 10.92 -9.21 -13.09
CA ASP A 244 10.56 -8.15 -12.16
C ASP A 244 9.39 -8.61 -11.27
N SER A 245 9.45 -8.22 -9.99
CA SER A 245 8.35 -8.45 -9.07
C SER A 245 8.29 -7.35 -8.02
N ALA A 246 7.17 -7.26 -7.33
CA ALA A 246 7.05 -6.45 -6.14
C ALA A 246 6.51 -7.29 -4.98
N TYR A 247 6.48 -6.72 -3.78
CA TYR A 247 5.83 -7.34 -2.65
C TYR A 247 5.41 -6.31 -1.62
N LEU A 248 4.37 -6.64 -0.85
CA LEU A 248 4.00 -5.86 0.31
C LEU A 248 4.89 -6.21 1.50
N ARG A 249 5.31 -5.19 2.25
CA ARG A 249 6.04 -5.33 3.50
C ARG A 249 5.35 -4.55 4.59
N VAL A 250 4.77 -5.25 5.57
CA VAL A 250 4.22 -4.60 6.77
C VAL A 250 5.37 -4.19 7.68
N ARG A 251 5.37 -2.94 8.12
CA ARG A 251 6.44 -2.36 8.93
C ARG A 251 6.14 -2.50 10.42
N GLY A 252 7.11 -3.05 11.15
CA GLY A 252 7.10 -3.06 12.61
C GLY A 252 6.20 -4.16 13.15
N ASP A 253 6.75 -5.37 13.29
CA ASP A 253 6.22 -6.36 14.23
C ASP A 253 6.40 -5.88 15.68
N ARG A 254 6.05 -6.72 16.66
CA ARG A 254 6.24 -6.40 18.09
C ARG A 254 7.68 -6.05 18.48
N ARG A 255 8.67 -6.41 17.66
CA ARG A 255 10.11 -6.12 17.84
C ARG A 255 10.63 -5.09 16.83
N GLY A 256 9.74 -4.46 16.05
CA GLY A 256 10.10 -3.47 15.03
C GLY A 256 10.59 -4.03 13.70
N ARG A 257 10.54 -5.35 13.48
CA ARG A 257 10.99 -6.01 12.24
C ARG A 257 9.96 -5.86 11.12
N GLY A 258 10.40 -5.94 9.87
CA GLY A 258 9.50 -6.00 8.71
C GLY A 258 8.92 -7.41 8.54
N MET A 259 7.66 -7.49 8.11
CA MET A 259 6.98 -8.75 7.78
C MET A 259 6.67 -8.79 6.29
N ARG A 260 7.00 -9.90 5.64
CA ARG A 260 6.73 -10.14 4.22
C ARG A 260 5.22 -10.40 4.04
N GLY A 261 4.59 -9.62 3.18
CA GLY A 261 3.25 -9.85 2.67
C GLY A 261 3.29 -10.54 1.29
N PRO A 262 2.18 -10.51 0.52
CA PRO A 262 2.11 -11.15 -0.79
C PRO A 262 3.15 -10.57 -1.75
N THR A 263 3.65 -11.43 -2.62
CA THR A 263 4.38 -11.04 -3.83
C THR A 263 3.35 -10.58 -4.86
N ILE A 264 3.73 -9.60 -5.66
CA ILE A 264 2.95 -9.01 -6.74
C ILE A 264 3.74 -9.26 -8.02
N SER A 265 3.15 -10.02 -8.92
CA SER A 265 3.65 -10.32 -10.26
C SER A 265 3.11 -9.33 -11.29
N GLU A 266 3.62 -9.39 -12.52
CA GLU A 266 3.16 -8.54 -13.64
C GLU A 266 1.64 -8.66 -13.88
N THR A 267 1.08 -9.86 -13.73
CA THR A 267 -0.36 -10.11 -13.91
C THR A 267 -1.23 -9.52 -12.80
N GLU A 268 -0.61 -9.12 -11.69
CA GLU A 268 -1.28 -8.55 -10.53
C GLU A 268 -1.16 -7.02 -10.47
N LEU A 269 -0.55 -6.38 -11.47
CA LEU A 269 -0.45 -4.92 -11.57
C LEU A 269 -1.81 -4.26 -11.84
N GLY A 270 -1.83 -2.93 -11.76
CA GLY A 270 -3.06 -2.14 -11.82
C GLY A 270 -3.50 -1.67 -10.44
N TRP A 271 -4.81 -1.57 -10.22
CA TRP A 271 -5.35 -1.07 -8.96
C TRP A 271 -5.16 -2.05 -7.81
N TRP A 272 -4.83 -1.51 -6.64
CA TRP A 272 -4.82 -2.21 -5.37
C TRP A 272 -5.52 -1.37 -4.31
N THR A 273 -6.37 -2.01 -3.52
CA THR A 273 -6.99 -1.41 -2.34
C THR A 273 -6.16 -1.75 -1.12
N LEU A 274 -5.70 -0.73 -0.39
CA LEU A 274 -4.93 -0.88 0.84
C LEU A 274 -5.71 -0.33 2.02
N GLY A 275 -5.60 -1.01 3.17
CA GLY A 275 -6.33 -0.63 4.38
C GLY A 275 -5.54 -0.83 5.66
N ILE A 276 -5.72 0.11 6.59
CA ILE A 276 -5.20 0.03 7.95
C ILE A 276 -6.35 0.33 8.91
N SER A 277 -6.58 -0.54 9.88
CA SER A 277 -7.58 -0.33 10.93
C SER A 277 -6.97 -0.53 12.32
N PHE A 278 -7.62 0.08 13.30
CA PHE A 278 -7.14 0.08 14.69
C PHE A 278 -8.26 -0.40 15.60
N SER A 279 -7.96 -1.38 16.45
CA SER A 279 -8.90 -1.85 17.46
C SER A 279 -8.78 -1.08 18.77
N ARG A 280 -9.83 -1.15 19.60
CA ARG A 280 -9.86 -0.50 20.94
C ARG A 280 -8.72 -0.90 21.87
N ASP A 281 -8.20 -2.11 21.72
CA ASP A 281 -7.02 -2.59 22.47
C ASP A 281 -5.70 -2.06 21.88
N GLY A 282 -5.75 -1.18 20.87
CA GLY A 282 -4.60 -0.46 20.29
C GLY A 282 -3.77 -1.27 19.30
N LYS A 283 -4.26 -2.43 18.85
CA LYS A 283 -3.62 -3.20 17.77
C LYS A 283 -3.90 -2.55 16.42
N VAL A 284 -3.00 -2.83 15.49
CA VAL A 284 -3.08 -2.38 14.10
C VAL A 284 -3.32 -3.58 13.20
N HIS A 285 -4.34 -3.53 12.35
CA HIS A 285 -4.67 -4.54 11.37
C HIS A 285 -4.37 -4.02 9.97
N TYR A 286 -3.74 -4.85 9.15
CA TYR A 286 -3.29 -4.50 7.81
C TYR A 286 -4.00 -5.35 6.79
N PHE A 287 -4.50 -4.71 5.74
CA PHE A 287 -5.27 -5.33 4.66
C PHE A 287 -4.77 -4.85 3.31
N ALA A 288 -4.79 -5.73 2.32
CA ALA A 288 -4.52 -5.38 0.94
C ALA A 288 -5.17 -6.38 -0.01
N SER A 289 -5.74 -5.88 -1.10
CA SER A 289 -6.31 -6.69 -2.16
C SER A 289 -6.04 -6.08 -3.53
N GLN A 290 -5.93 -6.93 -4.55
CA GLN A 290 -5.90 -6.48 -5.94
C GLN A 290 -7.30 -5.98 -6.32
N GLY A 291 -7.35 -4.91 -7.12
CA GLY A 291 -8.58 -4.27 -7.56
C GLY A 291 -9.02 -3.09 -6.68
N VAL A 292 -10.21 -2.60 -6.96
CA VAL A 292 -10.79 -1.41 -6.32
C VAL A 292 -11.85 -1.73 -5.27
N ASP A 293 -12.24 -3.00 -5.14
CA ASP A 293 -13.33 -3.43 -4.28
C ASP A 293 -13.06 -3.11 -2.79
N ASP A 294 -14.14 -3.10 -2.01
CA ASP A 294 -14.02 -2.95 -0.57
C ASP A 294 -13.36 -4.17 0.05
N LEU A 295 -12.50 -3.89 1.04
CA LEU A 295 -11.73 -4.93 1.72
C LEU A 295 -12.65 -5.85 2.53
N THR A 296 -12.23 -7.10 2.62
CA THR A 296 -12.90 -8.17 3.36
C THR A 296 -11.93 -8.81 4.36
N MET A 297 -12.41 -9.79 5.14
CA MET A 297 -11.54 -10.55 6.05
C MET A 297 -10.52 -11.43 5.32
N ASP A 298 -10.76 -11.78 4.05
CA ASP A 298 -9.82 -12.59 3.27
C ASP A 298 -8.56 -11.79 2.92
N ASP A 299 -8.71 -10.47 2.77
CA ASP A 299 -7.64 -9.51 2.48
C ASP A 299 -6.76 -9.18 3.70
N HIS A 300 -7.07 -9.78 4.87
CA HIS A 300 -6.31 -9.56 6.10
C HIS A 300 -4.89 -10.14 5.99
N LEU A 301 -3.90 -9.25 6.04
CA LEU A 301 -2.48 -9.61 6.01
C LEU A 301 -1.98 -10.04 7.39
N THR A 302 -2.16 -9.16 8.39
CA THR A 302 -1.64 -9.40 9.74
C THR A 302 -2.22 -8.43 10.77
N THR A 303 -2.00 -8.74 12.05
CA THR A 303 -2.34 -7.89 13.19
C THR A 303 -1.17 -7.77 14.12
N GLN A 304 -0.82 -6.54 14.50
CA GLN A 304 0.41 -6.26 15.22
C GLN A 304 0.21 -5.22 16.31
N ASN A 305 1.18 -5.22 17.24
CA ASN A 305 1.51 -4.09 18.10
C ASN A 305 2.86 -3.54 17.61
N PRO A 306 2.87 -2.62 16.63
CA PRO A 306 4.11 -2.19 16.00
C PRO A 306 5.08 -1.62 17.01
N TYR A 307 6.33 -2.12 17.00
CA TYR A 307 7.36 -1.75 17.98
C TYR A 307 7.02 -2.12 19.44
N GLY A 308 6.01 -2.98 19.64
CA GLY A 308 5.48 -3.29 20.97
C GLY A 308 4.48 -2.26 21.49
N TYR A 309 4.18 -1.23 20.71
CA TYR A 309 3.29 -0.14 21.13
C TYR A 309 1.81 -0.51 21.02
N ARG A 310 1.04 0.13 21.91
CA ARG A 310 -0.41 0.11 21.92
C ARG A 310 -0.91 1.45 21.42
N THR A 311 -1.56 1.47 20.26
CA THR A 311 -2.06 2.72 19.68
C THR A 311 -3.08 3.37 20.59
N GLU A 312 -2.87 4.63 20.94
CA GLU A 312 -3.86 5.45 21.66
C GLU A 312 -4.59 6.41 20.71
N TRP A 313 -3.84 7.01 19.79
CA TRP A 313 -4.37 7.98 18.82
C TRP A 313 -3.81 7.76 17.42
N VAL A 314 -4.67 7.95 16.42
CA VAL A 314 -4.35 8.03 15.00
C VAL A 314 -4.49 9.49 14.57
N LYS A 315 -3.37 10.10 14.16
CA LYS A 315 -3.23 11.54 13.93
C LYS A 315 -3.28 11.92 12.46
N THR A 316 -2.70 11.09 11.61
CA THR A 316 -2.58 11.32 10.17
C THR A 316 -2.51 9.97 9.45
N PHE A 317 -2.75 9.98 8.14
CA PHE A 317 -2.17 8.99 7.25
C PHE A 317 -1.37 9.71 6.17
N PHE A 318 -0.45 8.99 5.53
CA PHE A 318 0.47 9.60 4.59
C PHE A 318 1.07 8.58 3.64
N TYR A 319 1.61 9.10 2.55
CA TYR A 319 2.34 8.36 1.56
C TYR A 319 3.82 8.69 1.61
N ASN A 320 4.64 7.65 1.48
CA ASN A 320 6.06 7.79 1.20
C ASN A 320 6.30 7.51 -0.27
N VAL A 321 7.05 8.39 -0.94
CA VAL A 321 7.58 8.13 -2.29
C VAL A 321 9.09 8.04 -2.16
N CYS A 322 9.66 6.89 -2.52
CA CYS A 322 11.09 6.64 -2.38
C CYS A 322 11.80 6.80 -3.73
N SER A 323 13.02 7.36 -3.70
CA SER A 323 13.92 7.42 -4.86
C SER A 323 15.37 7.18 -4.42
N GLN A 324 16.24 6.81 -5.35
CA GLN A 324 17.69 6.69 -5.20
C GLN A 324 18.37 8.05 -4.96
N ASP A 325 17.67 9.16 -5.24
CA ASP A 325 18.16 10.54 -5.11
C ASP A 325 19.53 10.75 -5.79
N ASP A 326 19.60 10.34 -7.05
CA ASP A 326 20.77 10.47 -7.93
C ASP A 326 20.69 11.70 -8.86
N GLY A 327 19.60 12.47 -8.77
CA GLY A 327 19.34 13.67 -9.56
C GLY A 327 18.99 13.41 -11.04
N LYS A 328 18.80 12.15 -11.45
CA LYS A 328 18.56 11.74 -12.84
C LYS A 328 17.37 10.79 -12.98
N THR A 329 17.20 9.88 -12.04
CA THR A 329 16.20 8.82 -12.08
C THR A 329 14.98 9.24 -11.28
N TRP A 330 13.82 9.22 -11.94
CA TRP A 330 12.55 9.44 -11.26
C TRP A 330 12.17 8.22 -10.42
N SER A 331 11.53 8.45 -9.27
CA SER A 331 10.80 7.39 -8.56
C SER A 331 9.72 6.78 -9.46
N THR A 332 9.25 5.58 -9.12
CA THR A 332 8.00 5.05 -9.70
C THR A 332 6.88 6.09 -9.60
N PRO A 333 6.09 6.34 -10.67
CA PRO A 333 4.99 7.30 -10.66
C PRO A 333 3.74 6.66 -10.03
N TRP A 334 3.43 7.02 -8.79
CA TRP A 334 2.30 6.45 -8.07
C TRP A 334 1.05 7.29 -8.28
N VAL A 335 -0.06 6.65 -8.66
CA VAL A 335 -1.38 7.30 -8.65
C VAL A 335 -2.17 6.75 -7.47
N ILE A 336 -2.66 7.64 -6.61
CA ILE A 336 -3.57 7.31 -5.52
C ILE A 336 -4.98 7.77 -5.88
N ASP A 337 -5.97 7.05 -5.37
CA ASP A 337 -7.37 7.40 -5.54
C ASP A 337 -8.18 7.15 -4.25
N ASP A 338 -9.17 8.02 -4.06
CA ASP A 338 -10.25 7.92 -3.07
C ASP A 338 -9.79 7.54 -1.64
N PRO A 339 -8.76 8.18 -1.07
CA PRO A 339 -8.40 7.92 0.31
C PRO A 339 -9.50 8.39 1.27
N LYS A 340 -9.95 7.47 2.13
CA LYS A 340 -11.08 7.64 3.04
C LYS A 340 -10.72 7.23 4.45
N THR A 341 -11.19 7.99 5.44
CA THR A 341 -11.04 7.71 6.87
C THR A 341 -12.39 7.43 7.51
N PHE A 342 -12.49 6.33 8.25
CA PHE A 342 -13.70 5.88 8.92
C PHE A 342 -13.47 5.72 10.42
N PHE A 343 -14.56 5.66 11.18
CA PHE A 343 -14.55 5.30 12.59
C PHE A 343 -15.85 4.59 12.98
N VAL A 344 -15.80 3.78 14.04
CA VAL A 344 -16.98 3.13 14.60
C VAL A 344 -17.35 3.85 15.89
N ARG A 345 -18.50 4.54 15.88
CA ARG A 345 -19.03 5.25 17.07
C ARG A 345 -19.09 4.31 18.28
N ARG A 346 -18.64 4.79 19.43
CA ARG A 346 -18.91 4.10 20.70
C ARG A 346 -20.42 4.11 20.93
N GLN A 347 -20.97 2.95 21.29
CA GLN A 347 -22.28 2.93 21.91
C GLN A 347 -22.17 3.68 23.23
N ASN A 348 -22.91 4.77 23.38
CA ASN A 348 -23.03 5.46 24.63
C ASN A 348 -23.79 4.54 25.60
N VAL A 349 -23.06 3.78 26.42
CA VAL A 349 -23.68 3.12 27.56
C VAL A 349 -24.04 4.23 28.53
N ALA A 350 -25.31 4.63 28.56
CA ALA A 350 -25.81 5.58 29.52
C ALA A 350 -25.43 5.06 30.92
N ARG A 351 -24.65 5.86 31.67
CA ARG A 351 -24.46 5.59 33.10
C ARG A 351 -25.84 5.65 33.73
N SER A 352 -26.37 4.51 34.15
CA SER A 352 -27.53 4.46 35.03
C SER A 352 -27.25 5.40 36.21
N SER A 353 -28.03 6.47 36.32
CA SER A 353 -27.95 7.35 37.49
C SER A 353 -28.25 6.49 38.71
N ARG A 354 -27.24 6.20 39.54
CA ARG A 354 -27.49 5.73 40.90
C ARG A 354 -28.22 6.87 41.61
N LYS A 355 -29.55 6.74 41.72
CA LYS A 355 -30.31 7.52 42.70
C LYS A 355 -29.70 7.21 44.06
N SER A 356 -29.06 8.19 44.69
CA SER A 356 -28.72 8.09 46.10
C SER A 356 -30.03 7.96 46.86
N GLN A 357 -30.28 6.79 47.46
CA GLN A 357 -31.25 6.69 48.54
C GLN A 357 -30.69 7.55 49.69
N ARG A 358 -31.44 8.61 50.02
CA ARG A 358 -31.31 9.34 51.27
C ARG A 358 -32.18 8.66 52.31
#